data_AF-A0AAV5YLD4-F1
#
_entry.id   AF-A0AAV5YLD4-F1
#
_cell.length_a   1.000
_cell.length_b   1.000
_cell.length_c   1.000
_cell.angle_alpha   90.00
_cell.angle_beta   90.00
_cell.angle_gamma   90.00
#
_symmetry.space_group_name_H-M   'P 1'
#
loop_
_entity.id
_entity.type
_entity.pdbx_description
1 polymer ?
#
loop_
_entity_poly.entity_id
_entity_poly.type
_entity_poly.pdbx_seq_one_letter_code
_entity_poly.pdbx_strand_id
1 'polypeptide(L)'
;MAMTPGAAAPRIFYRWWVALAPAIIVLLSLFGLIFLSHQAGAALGSWLGGALFDLTGGYGAAFAVAAALLLIAAGLSLAINETARPASRAVPLPGRPHPVAGGR
;
A
#
# COMPACT_ATOMS: atom_id res chain seq x y z
N MET A 1 -38.69 -27.98 26.48
CA MET A 1 -38.03 -28.26 25.19
C MET A 1 -37.74 -26.93 24.51
N ALA A 2 -36.53 -26.40 24.63
CA ALA A 2 -36.00 -25.33 23.76
C ALA A 2 -34.56 -24.97 24.16
N MET A 3 -33.59 -25.44 23.38
CA MET A 3 -32.33 -24.74 23.16
C MET A 3 -32.27 -24.52 21.65
N THR A 4 -32.43 -23.28 21.20
CA THR A 4 -32.26 -22.91 19.80
C THR A 4 -30.77 -22.61 19.54
N PRO A 5 -30.06 -23.39 18.71
CA PRO A 5 -28.68 -23.08 18.36
C PRO A 5 -28.68 -22.12 17.16
N GLY A 6 -28.46 -20.82 17.39
CA GLY A 6 -28.62 -19.82 16.32
C GLY A 6 -27.85 -18.50 16.44
N ALA A 7 -26.80 -18.41 17.27
CA ALA A 7 -26.15 -17.11 17.53
C ALA A 7 -24.60 -17.08 17.41
N ALA A 8 -23.94 -18.19 17.07
CA ALA A 8 -22.47 -18.25 17.06
C ALA A 8 -21.84 -17.87 15.70
N ALA A 9 -22.47 -18.25 14.59
CA ALA A 9 -21.96 -18.05 13.23
C ALA A 9 -21.72 -16.58 12.80
N PRO A 10 -22.60 -15.60 13.11
CA PRO A 10 -22.42 -14.22 12.62
C PRO A 10 -21.28 -13.46 13.31
N ARG A 11 -20.93 -13.84 14.55
CA ARG A 11 -19.87 -13.17 15.31
C ARG A 11 -18.47 -13.55 14.83
N ILE A 12 -18.26 -14.77 14.35
CA ILE A 12 -16.99 -15.18 13.75
C ILE A 12 -16.76 -14.39 12.46
N PHE A 13 -17.78 -14.33 11.60
CA PHE A 13 -17.73 -13.59 10.34
C PHE A 13 -17.40 -12.11 10.58
N TYR A 14 -18.14 -11.44 11.47
CA TYR A 14 -17.92 -10.03 11.80
C TYR A 14 -16.51 -9.77 12.37
N ARG A 15 -15.98 -10.66 13.21
CA ARG A 15 -14.61 -10.51 13.76
C ARG A 15 -13.53 -10.64 12.69
N TRP A 16 -13.67 -11.59 11.76
CA TRP A 16 -12.78 -11.71 10.61
C TRP A 16 -12.90 -10.51 9.67
N TRP A 17 -14.12 -10.04 9.42
CA TRP A 17 -14.39 -8.92 8.53
C TRP A 17 -13.78 -7.63 9.08
N VAL A 18 -14.01 -7.32 10.36
CA VAL A 18 -13.43 -6.15 11.04
C VAL A 18 -11.90 -6.24 11.12
N ALA A 19 -11.34 -7.45 11.29
CA ALA A 19 -9.89 -7.63 11.30
C ALA A 19 -9.23 -7.38 9.93
N LEU A 20 -9.92 -7.71 8.83
CA LEU A 20 -9.40 -7.56 7.46
C LEU A 20 -9.70 -6.19 6.85
N ALA A 21 -10.81 -5.55 7.24
CA ALA A 21 -11.25 -4.26 6.72
C ALA A 21 -10.15 -3.18 6.64
N PRO A 22 -9.36 -2.90 7.69
CA PRO A 22 -8.33 -1.86 7.61
C PRO A 22 -7.23 -2.20 6.60
N ALA A 23 -6.81 -3.46 6.52
CA ALA A 23 -5.80 -3.88 5.55
C ALA A 23 -6.32 -3.76 4.11
N ILE A 24 -7.56 -4.16 3.86
CA ILE A 24 -8.21 -4.05 2.55
C ILE A 24 -8.34 -2.58 2.14
N ILE A 25 -8.76 -1.71 3.06
CA ILE A 25 -8.90 -0.28 2.79
C ILE A 25 -7.55 0.33 2.43
N VAL A 26 -6.49 0.03 3.18
CA VAL A 26 -5.14 0.54 2.88
C VAL A 26 -4.66 0.06 1.51
N LEU A 27 -4.79 -1.23 1.22
CA LEU A 27 -4.40 -1.79 -0.08
C LEU A 27 -5.18 -1.15 -1.22
N LEU A 28 -6.49 -0.93 -1.05
CA LEU A 28 -7.32 -0.30 -2.07
C LEU A 28 -7.00 1.18 -2.25
N SER A 29 -6.70 1.91 -1.18
CA SER A 29 -6.28 3.32 -1.25
C SER A 29 -4.91 3.48 -1.92
N LEU A 30 -3.93 2.63 -1.59
CA LEU A 30 -2.62 2.67 -2.25
C LEU A 30 -2.74 2.28 -3.72
N PHE A 31 -3.49 1.22 -4.02
CA PHE A 31 -3.75 0.81 -5.39
C PHE A 31 -4.42 1.92 -6.20
N GLY A 32 -5.47 2.53 -5.65
CA GLY A 32 -6.17 3.65 -6.29
C GLY A 32 -5.26 4.85 -6.54
N LEU A 33 -4.39 5.20 -5.58
CA LEU A 33 -3.43 6.28 -5.74
C LEU A 33 -2.41 5.98 -6.85
N ILE A 34 -1.83 4.78 -6.86
CA ILE A 34 -0.87 4.35 -7.89
C ILE A 34 -1.52 4.42 -9.28
N PHE A 35 -2.74 3.90 -9.42
CA PHE A 35 -3.46 3.94 -10.69
C PHE A 35 -3.80 5.36 -11.13
N LEU A 36 -4.26 6.21 -10.21
CA LEU A 36 -4.55 7.61 -10.52
C LEU A 36 -3.30 8.33 -11.05
N SER A 37 -2.17 8.17 -10.35
CA SER A 37 -0.88 8.73 -10.80
C SER A 37 -0.45 8.19 -12.15
N HIS A 38 -0.64 6.89 -12.40
CA HIS A 38 -0.33 6.27 -13.69
C HIS A 38 -1.19 6.86 -14.81
N GLN A 39 -2.50 6.96 -14.62
CA GLN A 39 -3.41 7.50 -15.64
C GLN A 39 -3.13 8.98 -15.93
N ALA A 40 -2.85 9.78 -14.89
CA ALA A 40 -2.43 11.16 -15.05
C ALA A 40 -1.10 11.26 -15.82
N GLY A 41 -0.12 10.43 -15.49
CA GLY A 41 1.16 10.36 -16.20
C GLY A 41 1.00 9.95 -17.66
N ALA A 42 0.15 8.96 -17.96
CA ALA A 42 -0.12 8.53 -19.33
C ALA A 42 -0.80 9.62 -20.18
N ALA A 43 -1.77 10.34 -19.58
CA ALA A 43 -2.41 11.47 -20.24
C ALA A 43 -1.41 12.60 -20.52
N LEU A 44 -0.62 13.00 -19.52
CA LEU A 44 0.40 14.05 -19.68
C LEU A 44 1.50 13.64 -20.66
N GLY A 45 1.96 12.40 -20.60
CA GLY A 45 3.01 11.88 -21.48
C GLY A 45 2.57 11.83 -22.94
N SER A 46 1.35 11.36 -23.22
CA SER A 46 0.82 11.33 -24.58
C SER A 46 0.57 12.73 -25.15
N TRP A 47 0.04 13.65 -24.34
CA TRP A 47 -0.14 15.05 -24.73
C TRP A 47 1.21 15.75 -24.99
N LEU A 48 2.18 15.62 -24.07
CA LEU A 48 3.49 16.24 -24.20
C LEU A 48 4.26 15.66 -25.40
N GLY A 49 4.12 14.35 -25.68
CA GLY A 49 4.71 13.72 -26.86
C GLY A 49 4.23 14.36 -28.17
N GLY A 50 2.93 14.61 -28.29
CA GLY A 50 2.36 15.34 -29.42
C GLY A 50 2.83 16.79 -29.49
N ALA A 51 2.76 17.52 -28.38
CA ALA A 51 3.19 18.91 -28.33
C ALA A 51 4.68 19.09 -28.69
N LEU A 52 5.55 18.19 -28.23
CA LEU A 52 6.97 18.21 -28.58
C LEU A 52 7.20 17.89 -30.07
N PHE A 53 6.40 16.99 -30.65
CA PHE A 53 6.45 16.72 -32.07
C PHE A 53 6.08 17.97 -32.87
N ASP A 54 4.97 18.63 -32.52
CA ASP A 54 4.50 19.85 -33.19
C ASP A 54 5.52 21.00 -33.11
N LEU A 55 6.23 21.13 -31.98
CA LEU A 55 7.22 22.18 -31.74
C LEU A 55 8.58 21.91 -32.39
N THR A 56 9.01 20.65 -32.46
CA THR A 56 10.37 20.28 -32.89
C THR A 56 10.43 19.62 -34.27
N GLY A 57 9.28 19.25 -34.83
CA GLY A 57 9.15 18.55 -36.11
C GLY A 57 9.55 17.06 -36.04
N GLY A 58 9.71 16.49 -34.85
CA GLY A 58 10.08 15.09 -34.67
C GLY A 58 9.98 14.58 -33.23
N TYR A 59 10.19 13.27 -33.02
CA TYR A 59 10.06 12.64 -31.69
C TYR A 59 11.34 12.64 -30.85
N GLY A 60 12.45 13.17 -31.35
CA GLY A 60 13.74 13.14 -30.65
C GLY A 60 13.66 13.74 -29.24
N ALA A 61 13.03 14.93 -29.12
CA ALA A 61 12.84 15.58 -27.82
C ALA A 61 11.93 14.77 -26.88
N ALA A 62 10.84 14.20 -27.39
CA ALA A 62 9.92 13.36 -26.61
C ALA A 62 10.62 12.11 -26.06
N PHE A 63 11.43 11.43 -26.88
CA PHE A 63 12.20 10.28 -26.44
C PHE A 63 13.32 10.64 -25.45
N ALA A 64 13.97 11.80 -25.63
CA ALA A 64 14.97 12.25 -24.66
C ALA A 64 14.35 12.50 -23.27
N VAL A 65 13.17 13.14 -23.21
CA VAL A 65 12.42 13.33 -21.96
C VAL A 65 12.00 11.99 -21.37
N ALA A 66 11.46 11.07 -22.19
CA ALA A 66 11.08 9.74 -21.73
C ALA A 66 12.27 8.97 -21.14
N ALA A 67 13.43 8.99 -21.81
CA ALA A 67 14.64 8.35 -21.32
C ALA A 67 15.11 8.94 -19.99
N ALA A 68 15.08 10.27 -19.83
CA ALA A 68 15.43 10.92 -18.57
C ALA A 68 14.49 10.49 -17.42
N LEU A 69 13.18 10.44 -17.66
CA LEU A 69 12.19 9.98 -16.68
C LEU A 69 12.39 8.51 -16.31
N LEU A 70 12.72 7.64 -17.27
CA LEU A 70 13.03 6.23 -17.05
C LEU A 70 14.25 6.06 -16.13
N LEU A 71 15.32 6.84 -16.35
CA LEU A 71 16.52 6.79 -15.51
C LEU A 71 16.23 7.27 -14.08
N ILE A 72 15.44 8.34 -13.93
CA ILE A 72 15.01 8.81 -12.61
C ILE A 72 14.17 7.73 -11.90
N ALA A 73 13.20 7.14 -12.60
CA ALA A 73 12.35 6.08 -12.05
C ALA A 73 13.16 4.85 -11.63
N ALA A 74 14.12 4.42 -12.46
CA ALA A 74 15.02 3.32 -12.13
C ALA A 74 15.85 3.65 -10.88
N GLY A 75 16.41 4.86 -10.79
CA GLY A 75 17.16 5.30 -9.62
C GLY A 75 16.31 5.31 -8.34
N LEU A 76 15.09 5.83 -8.41
CA LEU A 76 14.15 5.82 -7.28
C LEU A 76 13.76 4.38 -6.89
N SER A 77 13.57 3.49 -7.86
CA SER A 77 13.27 2.08 -7.61
C SER A 77 14.43 1.38 -6.88
N LEU A 78 15.67 1.66 -7.27
CA LEU A 78 16.85 1.10 -6.60
C LEU A 78 17.06 1.68 -5.19
N ALA A 79 16.52 2.86 -4.90
CA ALA A 79 16.61 3.51 -3.59
C ALA A 79 15.56 2.99 -2.57
N ILE A 80 14.67 2.08 -2.97
CA ILE A 80 13.66 1.51 -2.06
C ILE A 80 14.35 0.64 -1.01
N ASN A 81 14.20 1.01 0.26
CA ASN A 81 14.74 0.24 1.38
C ASN A 81 13.74 -0.81 1.87
N GLU A 82 13.95 -2.07 1.49
CA GLU A 82 13.13 -3.22 1.89
C GLU A 82 13.28 -3.59 3.38
N THR A 83 14.35 -3.14 4.04
CA THR A 83 14.64 -3.50 5.45
C THR A 83 13.97 -2.57 6.46
N ALA A 84 13.30 -1.51 6.01
CA ALA A 84 12.52 -0.63 6.88
C ALA A 84 11.30 -1.37 7.43
N ARG A 85 11.49 -2.18 8.48
CA ARG A 85 10.39 -2.74 9.26
C ARG A 85 9.54 -1.59 9.77
N PRO A 86 8.20 -1.68 9.68
CA PRO A 86 7.34 -0.78 10.45
C PRO A 86 7.84 -0.86 11.89
N ALA A 87 8.11 0.29 12.51
CA ALA A 87 8.43 0.35 13.93
C ALA A 87 7.32 -0.44 14.63
N SER A 88 7.64 -1.67 15.03
CA SER A 88 6.72 -2.52 15.74
C SER A 88 6.39 -1.72 16.98
N ARG A 89 5.19 -1.14 17.02
CA ARG A 89 4.66 -0.53 18.23
C ARG A 89 4.75 -1.64 19.25
N ALA A 90 5.72 -1.55 20.15
CA ALA A 90 5.94 -2.55 21.16
C ALA A 90 4.61 -2.64 21.89
N VAL A 91 3.86 -3.72 21.65
CA VAL A 91 2.68 -4.03 22.44
C VAL A 91 3.26 -4.25 23.83
N PRO A 92 2.91 -3.42 24.83
CA PRO A 92 3.34 -3.67 26.20
C PRO A 92 2.83 -5.07 26.54
N LEU A 93 3.75 -6.01 26.73
CA LEU A 93 3.37 -7.35 27.17
C LEU A 93 2.63 -7.17 28.50
N PRO A 94 1.40 -7.69 28.65
CA PRO A 94 0.75 -7.75 29.95
C PRO A 94 1.74 -8.33 30.95
N GLY A 95 1.89 -7.65 32.10
CA GLY A 95 2.92 -7.93 33.09
C GLY A 95 3.08 -9.43 33.28
N ARG A 96 4.30 -9.93 33.06
CA ARG A 96 4.62 -11.34 33.35
C ARG A 96 4.17 -11.60 34.79
N PRO A 97 3.36 -12.64 35.07
CA PRO A 97 3.03 -12.97 36.45
C PRO A 97 4.35 -13.19 37.19
N HIS A 98 4.64 -12.33 38.16
CA HIS A 98 5.77 -12.54 39.05
C HIS A 98 5.49 -13.83 39.82
N PRO A 99 6.46 -14.75 39.92
CA PRO A 99 6.28 -15.97 40.69
C PRO A 99 5.89 -15.57 42.11
N VAL A 100 4.68 -15.96 42.52
CA VAL A 100 4.28 -15.87 43.93
C VAL A 100 5.27 -16.74 44.68
N ALA A 101 6.21 -16.11 45.38
CA ALA A 101 7.09 -16.81 46.30
C ALA A 101 6.18 -17.52 47.32
N GLY A 102 6.10 -18.84 47.20
CA GLY A 102 5.35 -19.68 48.11
C GLY A 102 5.83 -19.42 49.53
N GLY A 103 4.99 -18.75 50.32
CA GLY A 103 5.14 -18.67 51.76
C GLY A 103 5.04 -20.08 52.33
N ARG A 104 6.00 -20.40 53.21
CA ARG A 104 6.03 -21.60 54.04
C ARG A 104 4.79 -21.69 54.94
#